data_AF-A0AA90Q1Z8-F1
#
_entry.id   AF-A0AA90Q1Z8-F1
#
_cell.length_a   1.000
_cell.length_b   1.000
_cell.length_c   1.000
_cell.angle_alpha   90.00
_cell.angle_beta   90.00
_cell.angle_gamma   90.00
#
_symmetry.space_group_name_H-M   'P 1'
#
loop_
_entity.id
_entity.type
_entity.pdbx_description
1 polymer ?
#
loop_
_entity_poly.entity_id
_entity_poly.type
_entity_poly.pdbx_seq_one_letter_code
_entity_poly.pdbx_strand_id
1 'polypeptide(L)' 'MADIKSHCISDEEFEKIKKEHKYRCAICGSVQGQPHFLRTNIIIELHQGCKDPKKDMTADNIIPQCQICHRWSN' A
#
# COMPACT_ATOMS: atom_id res chain seq x y z
N MET A 1 -6.15 -23.01 -19.74
CA MET A 1 -4.96 -22.61 -18.96
C MET A 1 -5.45 -21.66 -17.87
N ALA A 2 -5.26 -21.98 -16.60
CA ALA A 2 -5.66 -21.10 -15.48
C ALA A 2 -4.46 -21.00 -14.52
N ASP A 3 -3.63 -20.05 -14.87
CA ASP A 3 -2.69 -19.22 -14.13
C ASP A 3 -2.22 -19.72 -12.75
N ILE A 4 -0.93 -20.03 -12.74
CA ILE A 4 -0.05 -20.32 -11.62
C ILE A 4 -0.14 -19.14 -10.62
N LYS A 5 -0.72 -19.38 -9.44
CA LYS A 5 -0.67 -18.48 -8.28
C LYS A 5 0.77 -18.28 -7.83
N SER A 6 1.47 -17.37 -8.49
CA SER A 6 2.66 -16.72 -7.93
C SER A 6 2.17 -15.53 -7.13
N HIS A 7 2.52 -15.54 -5.85
CA HIS A 7 1.98 -14.71 -4.78
C HIS A 7 2.60 -13.32 -4.76
N CYS A 8 2.48 -12.59 -5.87
CA CYS A 8 2.92 -11.22 -6.04
C CYS A 8 1.86 -10.52 -6.88
N ILE A 9 1.15 -9.56 -6.30
CA ILE A 9 0.16 -8.78 -7.05
C ILE A 9 0.88 -7.97 -8.14
N SER A 10 0.28 -7.91 -9.33
CA SER A 10 0.75 -7.02 -10.38
C SER A 10 0.47 -5.55 -10.01
N ASP A 11 1.23 -4.61 -10.58
CA ASP A 11 1.00 -3.17 -10.42
C ASP A 11 -0.46 -2.76 -10.73
N GLU A 12 -1.08 -3.44 -11.69
CA GLU A 12 -2.48 -3.23 -12.10
C GLU A 12 -3.49 -3.55 -10.98
N GLU A 13 -3.25 -4.62 -10.22
CA GLU A 13 -4.06 -4.98 -9.04
C GLU A 13 -3.82 -4.00 -7.91
N PHE A 14 -2.57 -3.58 -7.74
CA PHE A 14 -2.24 -2.57 -6.75
C PHE A 14 -2.90 -1.21 -7.05
N GLU A 15 -2.99 -0.81 -8.32
CA GLU A 15 -3.73 0.38 -8.72
C GLU A 15 -5.23 0.27 -8.40
N LYS A 16 -5.85 -0.91 -8.58
CA LYS A 16 -7.23 -1.14 -8.18
C LYS A 16 -7.41 -0.98 -6.66
N ILE A 17 -6.50 -1.57 -5.87
CA ILE A 17 -6.48 -1.42 -4.41
C ILE A 17 -6.31 0.05 -4.01
N LYS A 18 -5.36 0.77 -4.62
CA LYS A 18 -5.18 2.22 -4.37
C LYS A 18 -6.47 2.98 -4.67
N LYS A 19 -7.13 2.69 -5.79
CA LYS A 19 -8.36 3.36 -6.20
C LYS A 19 -9.50 3.11 -5.22
N GLU A 20 -9.68 1.88 -4.76
CA GLU A 20 -10.67 1.50 -3.76
C GLU A 20 -10.42 2.24 -2.42
N HIS A 21 -9.15 2.34 -2.03
CA HIS A 21 -8.71 3.10 -0.87
C HIS A 21 -8.60 4.62 -1.11
N LYS A 22 -9.09 5.14 -2.25
CA LYS A 22 -9.05 6.58 -2.62
C LYS A 22 -7.64 7.18 -2.58
N TYR A 23 -6.64 6.39 -2.94
CA TYR A 23 -5.22 6.73 -2.85
C TYR A 23 -4.83 7.20 -1.45
N ARG A 24 -5.43 6.63 -0.40
CA ARG A 24 -5.09 6.92 0.99
C ARG A 24 -4.34 5.77 1.60
N CYS A 25 -3.37 6.12 2.45
CA CYS A 25 -2.68 5.17 3.30
C CYS A 25 -3.67 4.57 4.29
N ALA A 26 -3.73 3.24 4.36
CA ALA A 26 -4.61 2.52 5.30
C ALA A 26 -4.18 2.68 6.76
N ILE A 27 -2.95 3.12 7.03
CA ILE A 27 -2.40 3.29 8.39
C ILE A 27 -2.56 4.73 8.89
N CYS A 28 -2.08 5.72 8.14
CA CYS A 28 -2.06 7.12 8.58
C CYS A 28 -3.12 8.01 7.90
N GLY A 29 -3.83 7.52 6.88
CA GLY A 29 -4.83 8.28 6.13
C GLY A 29 -4.28 9.31 5.13
N SER A 30 -2.94 9.45 5.01
CA SER A 30 -2.33 10.39 4.05
C SER A 30 -2.61 10.00 2.59
N VAL A 31 -2.78 11.00 1.72
CA VAL A 31 -3.14 10.80 0.31
C VAL A 31 -1.88 10.77 -0.58
N GLN A 32 -1.83 9.85 -1.54
CA GLN A 32 -0.75 9.80 -2.53
C GLN A 32 -0.66 11.10 -3.33
N GLY A 33 0.55 11.64 -3.48
CA GLY A 33 0.78 12.91 -4.18
C GLY A 33 0.46 14.16 -3.37
N GLN A 34 0.03 14.01 -2.10
CA GLN A 34 -0.12 15.13 -1.19
C GLN A 34 1.00 15.17 -0.15
N PRO A 35 1.31 16.36 0.41
CA PRO A 35 2.22 16.47 1.54
C PRO A 35 1.72 15.65 2.72
N HIS A 36 2.64 14.98 3.43
CA HIS A 36 2.30 14.25 4.64
C HIS A 36 1.76 15.19 5.71
N PHE A 37 0.75 14.74 6.46
CA PHE A 37 0.04 15.55 7.46
C PHE A 37 0.98 16.21 8.49
N LEU A 38 2.00 15.47 8.95
CA LEU A 38 3.00 15.96 9.91
C LEU A 38 4.27 16.50 9.26
N ARG A 39 4.55 16.11 8.01
CA ARG A 39 5.81 16.42 7.33
C ARG A 39 5.49 16.94 5.94
N THR A 40 5.15 18.22 5.87
CA THR A 40 4.78 18.89 4.63
C THR A 40 5.89 18.92 3.58
N ASN A 41 7.14 18.70 4.01
CA ASN A 41 8.30 18.57 3.12
C ASN A 41 8.41 17.20 2.41
N ILE A 42 7.51 16.26 2.71
CA ILE A 42 7.52 14.91 2.13
C ILE A 42 6.21 14.71 1.38
N ILE A 43 6.33 14.44 0.08
CA ILE A 43 5.21 14.02 -0.75
C ILE A 43 4.97 12.52 -0.50
N ILE A 44 3.72 12.16 -0.25
CA ILE A 44 3.38 10.78 0.09
C ILE A 44 3.30 9.91 -1.14
N GLU A 45 4.06 8.83 -1.12
CA GLU A 45 4.00 7.74 -2.08
C GLU A 45 3.42 6.49 -1.41
N LEU A 46 2.49 5.82 -2.11
CA LEU A 46 1.90 4.57 -1.63
C LEU A 46 2.64 3.38 -2.22
N HIS A 47 3.11 2.52 -1.33
CA HIS A 47 3.77 1.26 -1.61
C HIS A 47 2.87 0.10 -1.19
N GLN A 48 3.14 -1.07 -1.77
CA GLN A 48 2.49 -2.33 -1.42
C GLN A 48 2.94 -2.73 -0.02
N GLY A 49 2.14 -2.41 1.00
CA GLY A 49 2.39 -2.80 2.37
C GLY A 49 1.56 -4.04 2.73
N CYS A 50 2.03 -4.83 3.67
CA CYS A 50 1.23 -5.90 4.26
C CYS A 50 0.65 -5.42 5.59
N LYS A 51 -0.62 -5.75 5.85
CA LYS A 51 -1.26 -5.48 7.14
C LYS A 51 -0.64 -6.34 8.25
N ASP A 52 -0.44 -7.62 7.96
CA ASP A 52 0.23 -8.58 8.82
C ASP A 52 1.51 -9.07 8.14
N PRO A 53 2.72 -8.76 8.66
CA PRO A 53 3.98 -9.26 8.09
C PRO A 53 4.19 -10.76 8.32
N LYS A 54 3.40 -11.37 9.22
CA LYS A 54 3.41 -12.81 9.50
C LYS A 54 2.46 -13.60 8.61
N LYS A 55 1.60 -12.92 7.84
CA LYS A 55 0.70 -13.55 6.88
C LYS A 55 1.26 -13.35 5.49
N ASP A 56 0.99 -14.33 4.65
CA ASP A 56 1.23 -14.29 3.23
C ASP A 56 0.73 -12.98 2.59
N MET A 57 1.49 -12.47 1.60
CA MET A 57 1.13 -11.29 0.77
C MET A 57 -0.06 -11.54 -0.16
N THR A 58 -1.20 -12.01 0.37
CA THR A 58 -2.43 -12.19 -0.40
C THR A 58 -3.07 -10.84 -0.69
N ALA A 59 -3.89 -10.74 -1.74
CA ALA A 59 -4.66 -9.53 -2.06
C ALA A 59 -5.51 -9.00 -0.88
N ASP A 60 -5.92 -9.88 0.04
CA ASP A 60 -6.62 -9.54 1.28
C ASP A 60 -5.72 -8.90 2.36
N ASN A 61 -4.42 -9.23 2.35
CA ASN A 61 -3.43 -8.74 3.31
C ASN A 61 -2.65 -7.52 2.78
N ILE A 62 -2.70 -7.27 1.47
CA ILE A 62 -2.00 -6.14 0.85
C ILE A 62 -2.84 -4.88 1.00
N ILE A 63 -2.26 -3.88 1.63
CA ILE A 63 -2.85 -2.58 1.87
C ILE A 63 -1.93 -1.47 1.35
N PRO A 64 -2.48 -0.37 0.83
CA PRO A 64 -1.67 0.77 0.42
C PRO A 64 -1.09 1.44 1.67
N GLN A 65 0.24 1.41 1.81
CA GLN A 65 0.95 2.07 2.90
C GLN A 65 1.83 3.21 2.38
N CYS A 66 1.90 4.28 3.18
CA CYS A 66 2.79 5.38 2.90
C CYS A 66 4.26 5.01 3.14
N GLN A 67 5.20 5.61 2.40
CA GLN A 67 6.65 5.41 2.60
C GLN A 67 7.11 5.59 4.07
N ILE A 68 6.47 6.47 4.85
CA ILE A 68 6.77 6.70 6.28
C ILE A 68 6.24 5.56 7.15
N CYS A 69 5.00 5.13 6.88
CA CYS A 69 4.28 4.09 7.60
C CYS A 69 4.97 2.74 7.39
N HIS A 70 5.30 2.48 6.13
CA HIS A 70 6.03 1.30 5.71
C HIS A 70 7.40 1.21 6.39
N ARG A 71 8.10 2.35 6.55
CA ARG A 71 9.38 2.43 7.27
C ARG A 71 9.24 2.15 8.77
N TRP A 72 8.10 2.43 9.40
CA TRP A 72 7.88 2.19 10.83
C TRP A 72 7.42 0.77 11.15
N SER A 73 6.90 0.03 10.18
CA SER A 73 6.46 -1.37 10.36
C SER A 73 7.57 -2.41 10.17
N ASN A 74 8.82 -2.00 9.92
CA ASN A 74 9.97 -2.86 9.67
C ASN A 74 11.03 -2.78 10.76
#